data_AF-A0A7R8ZK35-F1
#
_entry.id   AF-A0A7R8ZK35-F1
#
_cell.length_a   1.000
_cell.length_b   1.000
_cell.length_c   1.000
_cell.angle_alpha   90.00
_cell.angle_beta   90.00
_cell.angle_gamma   90.00
#
_symmetry.space_group_name_H-M   'P 1'
#
loop_
_entity.id
_entity.type
_entity.pdbx_description
1 polymer ?
#
loop_
_entity_poly.entity_id
_entity_poly.type
_entity_poly.pdbx_seq_one_letter_code
_entity_poly.pdbx_strand_id
1 'polypeptide(L)'
;MAGSMLLLKIAGSMAEEGATLDDIKGKLEECAQQLGTIGVCLNPCTLPGQSDAMFPLSSAEIAFGLGVHGEAGIAMIPVASSSDLVEQMVDHMTDPANPSSVDLKEGSKVVVLINNLGSTSKTEELVFLRDVVKSLQSKGLDVIRTYSDRFMTSVDMAGVQMSVLVASDEILSHLDAPTSALAWPKDIWSSVTAPGFDLAKRTVVVEVSQEVEANEEGPKLSEAQSKLLKQILTSVVDDLIDSEDRINELDRGCGDGDCGTTLAIAAKAIKSSMDKYAFEYPLSLCLALARTIEQTAGGCGGGLYALFMMGAATAFEGVEAVTPEVWSTALEVGISRIKDYGGADVGDRTLLDALCPALSTWRSSDCGDIPALARGIREAATAGAASTKGAVAKVGRASYVSGPQLLVNPDPGATGAAVWIQTATREVEKSYFEDAAAVVL
;
A
#
# COMPACT_ATOMS: atom_id res chain seq x y z
N MET A 1 -18.62 -13.51 -31.41
CA MET A 1 -18.10 -12.68 -30.30
C MET A 1 -17.85 -13.57 -29.07
N ALA A 2 -17.23 -13.06 -28.01
CA ALA A 2 -16.67 -13.86 -26.90
C ALA A 2 -17.59 -14.93 -26.32
N GLY A 3 -18.91 -14.69 -26.26
CA GLY A 3 -19.88 -15.67 -25.79
C GLY A 3 -19.83 -17.03 -26.51
N SER A 4 -19.33 -17.09 -27.75
CA SER A 4 -19.14 -18.36 -28.46
C SER A 4 -18.16 -19.30 -27.75
N MET A 5 -17.29 -18.80 -26.87
CA MET A 5 -16.39 -19.63 -26.07
C MET A 5 -17.16 -20.49 -25.05
N LEU A 6 -18.27 -19.98 -24.51
CA LEU A 6 -19.17 -20.76 -23.66
C LEU A 6 -19.81 -21.90 -24.46
N LEU A 7 -20.27 -21.61 -25.69
CA LEU A 7 -20.87 -22.59 -26.59
C LEU A 7 -19.88 -23.69 -27.00
N LEU A 8 -18.64 -23.32 -27.34
CA LEU A 8 -17.58 -24.29 -27.64
C LEU A 8 -17.26 -25.19 -26.45
N LYS A 9 -17.28 -24.66 -25.22
CA LYS A 9 -17.09 -25.46 -24.01
C LYS A 9 -18.23 -26.47 -23.82
N ILE A 10 -19.48 -26.05 -24.03
CA ILE A 10 -20.66 -26.92 -23.92
C ILE A 10 -20.59 -28.01 -25.00
N ALA A 11 -20.35 -27.64 -26.25
CA ALA A 11 -20.22 -28.57 -27.36
C ALA A 11 -19.12 -29.61 -27.14
N GLY A 12 -17.96 -29.18 -26.65
CA GLY A 12 -16.84 -30.07 -26.34
C GLY A 12 -17.16 -31.07 -25.24
N SER A 13 -17.89 -30.63 -24.22
CA SER A 13 -18.38 -31.51 -23.14
C SER A 13 -19.36 -32.55 -23.67
N MET A 14 -20.39 -32.12 -24.41
CA MET A 14 -21.39 -33.04 -25.01
C MET A 14 -20.75 -34.04 -25.99
N ALA A 15 -19.77 -33.60 -26.78
CA ALA A 15 -19.04 -34.47 -27.71
C ALA A 15 -18.24 -35.55 -26.96
N GLU A 16 -17.60 -35.20 -25.84
CA GLU A 16 -16.87 -36.16 -24.98
C GLU A 16 -17.82 -37.17 -24.33
N GLU A 17 -19.05 -36.76 -24.02
CA GLU A 17 -20.12 -37.64 -23.51
C GLU A 17 -20.76 -38.53 -24.60
N GLY A 18 -20.38 -38.34 -25.87
CA GLY A 18 -20.86 -39.14 -27.00
C GLY A 18 -22.20 -38.69 -27.58
N ALA A 19 -22.62 -37.45 -27.33
CA ALA A 19 -23.83 -36.87 -27.94
C ALA A 19 -23.73 -36.83 -29.47
N THR A 20 -24.87 -36.93 -30.16
CA THR A 20 -24.89 -36.85 -31.63
C THR A 20 -24.71 -35.40 -32.10
N LEU A 21 -24.34 -35.23 -33.37
CA LEU A 21 -24.23 -33.89 -33.97
C LEU A 21 -25.54 -33.11 -33.91
N ASP A 22 -26.68 -33.80 -34.10
CA ASP A 22 -27.99 -33.18 -34.05
C ASP A 22 -28.34 -32.70 -32.62
N ASP A 23 -28.00 -33.51 -31.60
CA ASP A 23 -28.18 -33.13 -30.20
C ASP A 23 -27.33 -31.92 -29.81
N ILE A 24 -26.05 -31.93 -30.19
CA ILE A 24 -25.12 -30.82 -29.93
C ILE A 24 -25.64 -29.57 -30.63
N LYS A 25 -26.00 -29.65 -31.92
CA LYS A 25 -26.53 -28.53 -32.68
C LYS A 25 -27.78 -27.95 -32.01
N GLY A 26 -28.74 -28.80 -31.66
CA GLY A 26 -29.98 -28.38 -31.01
C GLY A 26 -29.72 -27.65 -29.69
N LYS A 27 -28.83 -28.17 -28.85
CA LYS A 27 -28.46 -27.53 -27.58
C LYS A 27 -27.74 -26.19 -27.79
N LEU A 28 -26.86 -26.09 -28.79
CA LEU A 28 -26.16 -24.82 -29.08
C LEU A 28 -27.12 -23.77 -29.65
N GLU A 29 -28.09 -24.16 -30.48
CA GLU A 29 -29.14 -23.25 -30.97
C GLU A 29 -30.02 -22.73 -29.83
N GLU A 30 -30.36 -23.58 -28.85
CA GLU A 30 -31.04 -23.19 -27.62
C GLU A 30 -30.21 -22.19 -26.81
N CYS A 31 -28.94 -22.52 -26.53
CA CYS A 31 -28.05 -21.65 -25.75
C CYS A 31 -27.79 -20.31 -26.44
N ALA A 32 -27.69 -20.29 -27.78
CA ALA A 32 -27.47 -19.08 -28.55
C ALA A 32 -28.64 -18.09 -28.45
N GLN A 33 -29.88 -18.57 -28.30
CA GLN A 33 -31.05 -17.71 -28.05
C GLN A 33 -31.05 -17.08 -26.66
N GLN A 34 -30.27 -17.64 -25.73
CA GLN A 34 -30.18 -17.22 -24.34
C GLN A 34 -28.85 -16.53 -24.01
N LEU A 35 -28.04 -16.23 -25.02
CA LEU A 35 -26.69 -15.69 -24.90
C LEU A 35 -26.59 -14.31 -25.54
N GLY A 36 -26.36 -13.30 -24.69
CA GLY A 36 -26.10 -11.95 -25.13
C GLY A 36 -24.59 -11.70 -25.14
N THR A 37 -24.08 -10.95 -26.10
CA THR A 37 -22.69 -10.48 -26.08
C THR A 37 -22.59 -9.07 -26.65
N ILE A 38 -21.93 -8.17 -25.93
CA ILE A 38 -21.70 -6.81 -26.37
C ILE A 38 -20.29 -6.35 -25.96
N GLY A 39 -19.63 -5.62 -26.87
CA GLY A 39 -18.26 -5.16 -26.71
C GLY A 39 -18.14 -3.65 -26.64
N VAL A 40 -17.09 -3.16 -25.99
CA VAL A 40 -16.71 -1.76 -25.95
C VAL A 40 -15.19 -1.64 -26.09
N CYS A 41 -14.69 -0.59 -26.74
CA CYS A 41 -13.26 -0.29 -26.74
C CYS A 41 -12.97 1.20 -26.55
N LEU A 42 -11.87 1.46 -25.84
CA LEU A 42 -11.27 2.78 -25.63
C LEU A 42 -10.16 3.06 -26.64
N ASN A 43 -9.43 2.02 -27.06
CA ASN A 43 -8.45 2.11 -28.12
C ASN A 43 -8.63 0.96 -29.11
N PRO A 44 -8.73 1.23 -30.42
CA PRO A 44 -8.80 0.21 -31.45
C PRO A 44 -7.48 -0.55 -31.56
N CYS A 45 -7.51 -1.76 -32.11
CA CYS A 45 -6.28 -2.52 -32.35
C CYS A 45 -5.45 -1.93 -33.49
N THR A 46 -4.14 -2.16 -33.40
CA THR A 46 -3.16 -1.95 -34.47
C THR A 46 -2.81 -3.30 -35.09
N LEU A 47 -2.99 -3.46 -36.40
CA LEU A 47 -2.62 -4.71 -37.07
C LEU A 47 -1.10 -4.84 -37.14
N PRO A 48 -0.53 -6.05 -36.95
CA PRO A 48 0.90 -6.26 -37.09
C PRO A 48 1.43 -5.75 -38.44
N GLY A 49 2.45 -4.89 -38.39
CA GLY A 49 3.05 -4.25 -39.57
C GLY A 49 2.38 -2.95 -40.01
N GLN A 50 1.31 -2.50 -39.33
CA GLN A 50 0.75 -1.16 -39.49
C GLN A 50 1.24 -0.23 -38.37
N SER A 51 1.36 1.06 -38.67
CA SER A 51 1.69 2.09 -37.67
C SER A 51 0.47 2.67 -36.96
N ASP A 52 -0.67 2.63 -37.64
CA ASP A 52 -1.88 3.34 -37.22
C ASP A 52 -2.95 2.35 -36.76
N ALA A 53 -3.78 2.82 -35.81
CA ALA A 53 -4.94 2.07 -35.33
C ALA A 53 -5.94 1.81 -36.47
N MET A 54 -6.69 0.71 -36.38
CA MET A 54 -7.65 0.27 -37.40
C MET A 54 -8.72 1.30 -37.77
N PHE A 55 -9.10 2.17 -36.84
CA PHE A 55 -9.98 3.31 -37.08
C PHE A 55 -9.64 4.43 -36.09
N PRO A 56 -9.95 5.70 -36.41
CA PRO A 56 -9.75 6.80 -35.47
C PRO A 56 -10.76 6.73 -34.33
N LEU A 57 -10.29 6.90 -33.10
CA LEU A 57 -11.10 7.06 -31.89
C LEU A 57 -10.43 8.08 -30.99
N SER A 58 -11.17 9.11 -30.54
CA SER A 58 -10.60 10.11 -29.64
C SER A 58 -10.59 9.63 -28.19
N SER A 59 -9.74 10.22 -27.35
CA SER A 59 -9.70 9.91 -25.91
C SER A 59 -10.94 10.32 -25.13
N ALA A 60 -11.87 11.04 -25.77
CA ALA A 60 -13.15 11.44 -25.19
C ALA A 60 -14.31 10.50 -25.59
N GLU A 61 -14.03 9.47 -26.37
CA GLU A 61 -15.03 8.57 -26.94
C GLU A 61 -14.76 7.09 -26.60
N ILE A 62 -15.83 6.30 -26.62
CA ILE A 62 -15.83 4.84 -26.53
C ILE A 62 -16.53 4.32 -27.78
N ALA A 63 -15.93 3.34 -28.47
CA ALA A 63 -16.64 2.60 -29.50
C ALA A 63 -17.50 1.53 -28.84
N PHE A 64 -18.81 1.65 -28.98
CA PHE A 64 -19.81 0.80 -28.35
C PHE A 64 -20.37 -0.21 -29.36
N GLY A 65 -20.41 -1.50 -28.98
CA GLY A 65 -20.92 -2.59 -29.80
C GLY A 65 -19.97 -3.11 -30.88
N LEU A 66 -18.66 -2.90 -30.74
CA LEU A 66 -17.68 -3.25 -31.77
C LEU A 66 -17.40 -4.76 -31.86
N GLY A 67 -17.12 -5.23 -33.09
CA GLY A 67 -16.71 -6.60 -33.40
C GLY A 67 -15.24 -6.91 -33.08
N VAL A 68 -14.88 -8.20 -33.09
CA VAL A 68 -13.54 -8.67 -32.70
C VAL A 68 -12.44 -8.37 -33.72
N HIS A 69 -12.79 -7.92 -34.93
CA HIS A 69 -11.83 -7.48 -35.94
C HIS A 69 -11.93 -5.96 -36.17
N GLY A 70 -12.34 -5.18 -35.17
CA GLY A 70 -12.42 -3.72 -35.30
C GLY A 70 -13.53 -3.24 -36.24
N GLU A 71 -14.54 -4.08 -36.52
CA GLU A 71 -15.71 -3.67 -37.30
C GLU A 71 -16.47 -2.56 -36.57
N ALA A 72 -17.05 -1.63 -37.34
CA ALA A 72 -17.83 -0.55 -36.79
C ALA A 72 -18.93 -1.08 -35.87
N GLY A 73 -18.97 -0.53 -34.65
CA GLY A 73 -19.97 -0.87 -33.65
C GLY A 73 -21.31 -0.18 -33.88
N ILE A 74 -22.13 -0.17 -32.84
CA ILE A 74 -23.44 0.48 -32.78
C ILE A 74 -23.28 1.99 -32.80
N ALA A 75 -22.36 2.54 -32.01
CA ALA A 75 -22.19 3.97 -31.84
C ALA A 75 -20.79 4.33 -31.30
N MET A 76 -20.40 5.59 -31.48
CA MET A 76 -19.37 6.23 -30.67
C MET A 76 -20.09 7.03 -29.58
N ILE A 77 -19.79 6.73 -28.31
CA ILE A 77 -20.40 7.39 -27.16
C ILE A 77 -19.34 8.17 -26.38
N PRO A 78 -19.70 9.23 -25.64
CA PRO A 78 -18.77 9.89 -24.73
C PRO A 78 -18.21 8.90 -23.69
N VAL A 79 -16.96 9.10 -23.27
CA VAL A 79 -16.38 8.35 -22.15
C VAL A 79 -17.27 8.47 -20.92
N ALA A 80 -17.58 7.33 -20.32
CA ALA A 80 -18.44 7.20 -19.15
C ALA A 80 -17.76 6.39 -18.06
N SER A 81 -18.33 6.38 -16.85
CA SER A 81 -17.86 5.49 -15.80
C SER A 81 -18.11 4.03 -16.16
N SER A 82 -17.35 3.11 -15.57
CA SER A 82 -17.55 1.66 -15.75
C SER A 82 -18.99 1.24 -15.43
N SER A 83 -19.57 1.74 -14.33
CA SER A 83 -20.96 1.46 -13.96
C SER A 83 -21.97 1.98 -14.97
N ASP A 84 -21.80 3.20 -15.47
CA ASP A 84 -22.72 3.75 -16.48
C ASP A 84 -22.61 3.02 -17.82
N LEU A 85 -21.41 2.55 -18.16
CA LEU A 85 -21.17 1.76 -19.35
C LEU A 85 -21.81 0.37 -19.25
N VAL A 86 -21.71 -0.27 -18.09
CA VAL A 86 -22.38 -1.55 -17.82
C VAL A 86 -23.89 -1.42 -17.96
N GLU A 87 -24.51 -0.39 -17.36
CA GLU A 87 -25.96 -0.18 -17.50
C GLU A 87 -26.36 -0.03 -18.96
N GLN A 88 -25.64 0.80 -19.73
CA GLN A 88 -25.88 0.95 -21.17
C GLN A 88 -25.73 -0.37 -21.95
N MET A 89 -24.72 -1.18 -21.60
CA MET A 89 -24.49 -2.48 -22.25
C MET A 89 -25.60 -3.49 -21.92
N VAL A 90 -26.04 -3.55 -20.67
CA VAL A 90 -27.14 -4.44 -20.24
C VAL A 90 -28.47 -4.00 -20.84
N ASP A 91 -28.77 -2.70 -20.82
CA ASP A 91 -30.00 -2.15 -21.39
C ASP A 91 -30.06 -2.40 -22.90
N HIS A 92 -28.96 -2.17 -23.63
CA HIS A 92 -28.91 -2.51 -25.06
C HIS A 92 -29.09 -4.01 -25.31
N MET A 93 -28.40 -4.87 -24.54
CA MET A 93 -28.46 -6.32 -24.72
C MET A 93 -29.83 -6.93 -24.39
N THR A 94 -30.65 -6.23 -23.60
CA THR A 94 -31.98 -6.70 -23.15
C THR A 94 -33.14 -5.98 -23.83
N ASP A 95 -32.89 -4.94 -24.63
CA ASP A 95 -33.93 -4.18 -25.34
C ASP A 95 -34.65 -5.05 -26.39
N PRO A 96 -35.96 -5.33 -26.25
CA PRO A 96 -36.72 -6.14 -27.20
C PRO A 96 -36.76 -5.60 -28.64
N ALA A 97 -36.41 -4.32 -28.86
CA ALA A 97 -36.25 -3.75 -30.18
C ALA A 97 -35.03 -4.32 -30.94
N ASN A 98 -34.06 -4.89 -30.21
CA ASN A 98 -32.86 -5.47 -30.80
C ASN A 98 -33.13 -6.93 -31.23
N PRO A 99 -32.85 -7.29 -32.51
CA PRO A 99 -33.07 -8.66 -33.01
C PRO A 99 -32.27 -9.75 -32.27
N SER A 100 -31.16 -9.35 -31.65
CA SER A 100 -30.27 -10.22 -30.87
C SER A 100 -30.43 -10.00 -29.37
N SER A 101 -31.58 -9.48 -28.93
CA SER A 101 -31.86 -9.25 -27.51
C SER A 101 -31.99 -10.56 -26.74
N VAL A 102 -31.61 -10.51 -25.47
CA VAL A 102 -31.74 -11.64 -24.55
C VAL A 102 -32.74 -11.31 -23.44
N ASP A 103 -33.66 -12.24 -23.23
CA ASP A 103 -34.70 -12.15 -22.20
C ASP A 103 -34.13 -12.53 -20.84
N LEU A 104 -33.68 -11.53 -20.07
CA LEU A 104 -33.16 -11.70 -18.70
C LEU A 104 -34.28 -11.41 -17.68
N LYS A 105 -34.94 -12.47 -17.20
CA LYS A 105 -36.01 -12.35 -16.20
C LYS A 105 -35.47 -12.33 -14.78
N GLU A 106 -36.12 -11.58 -13.90
CA GLU A 106 -35.88 -11.65 -12.46
C GLU A 106 -35.89 -13.11 -11.97
N GLY A 107 -34.91 -13.47 -11.14
CA GLY A 107 -34.71 -14.84 -10.64
C GLY A 107 -34.00 -15.78 -11.62
N SER A 108 -33.67 -15.35 -12.84
CA SER A 108 -32.88 -16.17 -13.77
C SER A 108 -31.46 -16.36 -13.24
N LYS A 109 -30.98 -17.60 -13.32
CA LYS A 109 -29.56 -17.91 -13.07
C LYS A 109 -28.75 -17.60 -14.32
N VAL A 110 -27.64 -16.87 -14.18
CA VAL A 110 -26.82 -16.43 -15.30
C VAL A 110 -25.33 -16.73 -15.12
N VAL A 111 -24.68 -17.05 -16.23
CA VAL A 111 -23.23 -17.16 -16.37
C VAL A 111 -22.73 -15.92 -17.08
N VAL A 112 -21.73 -15.24 -16.50
CA VAL A 112 -21.09 -14.05 -17.08
C VAL A 112 -19.70 -14.39 -17.60
N LEU A 113 -19.38 -13.97 -18.82
CA LEU A 113 -18.04 -14.03 -19.39
C LEU A 113 -17.59 -12.59 -19.73
N ILE A 114 -16.58 -12.10 -19.00
CA ILE A 114 -15.86 -10.87 -19.34
C ILE A 114 -14.62 -11.26 -20.14
N ASN A 115 -14.60 -10.86 -21.40
CA ASN A 115 -13.49 -11.12 -22.30
C ASN A 115 -12.68 -9.85 -22.50
N ASN A 116 -11.41 -9.91 -22.17
CA ASN A 116 -10.45 -8.83 -22.43
C ASN A 116 -10.01 -8.89 -23.90
N LEU A 117 -10.19 -7.78 -24.63
CA LEU A 117 -9.88 -7.71 -26.06
C LEU A 117 -8.38 -7.56 -26.35
N GLY A 118 -7.53 -7.37 -25.33
CA GLY A 118 -6.08 -7.35 -25.52
C GLY A 118 -5.37 -6.63 -24.38
N SER A 119 -5.40 -5.30 -24.42
CA SER A 119 -4.53 -4.42 -23.62
C SER A 119 -5.19 -3.77 -22.39
N THR A 120 -6.46 -4.07 -22.11
CA THR A 120 -7.10 -3.64 -20.85
C THR A 120 -6.35 -4.27 -19.66
N SER A 121 -6.02 -3.45 -18.64
CA SER A 121 -5.31 -3.97 -17.47
C SER A 121 -6.20 -4.94 -16.68
N LYS A 122 -5.59 -5.89 -15.96
CA LYS A 122 -6.37 -6.84 -15.15
C LYS A 122 -7.19 -6.13 -14.05
N THR A 123 -6.67 -5.01 -13.52
CA THR A 123 -7.39 -4.20 -12.53
C THR A 123 -8.66 -3.60 -13.13
N GLU A 124 -8.57 -2.98 -14.32
CA GLU A 124 -9.74 -2.42 -15.01
C GLU A 124 -10.77 -3.49 -15.37
N GLU A 125 -10.30 -4.65 -15.86
CA GLU A 125 -11.15 -5.81 -16.17
C GLU A 125 -11.94 -6.29 -14.93
N LEU A 126 -11.27 -6.37 -13.77
CA LEU A 126 -11.91 -6.78 -12.51
C LEU A 126 -12.85 -5.72 -11.93
N VAL A 127 -12.55 -4.42 -12.12
CA VAL A 127 -13.47 -3.33 -11.78
C VAL A 127 -14.73 -3.41 -12.64
N PHE A 128 -14.58 -3.66 -13.93
CA PHE A 128 -15.69 -3.84 -14.85
C PHE A 128 -16.53 -5.07 -14.48
N LEU A 129 -15.90 -6.23 -14.20
CA LEU A 129 -16.59 -7.43 -13.71
C LEU A 129 -17.41 -7.14 -12.44
N ARG A 130 -16.84 -6.42 -11.46
CA ARG A 130 -17.55 -6.04 -10.23
C ARG A 130 -18.82 -5.24 -10.56
N ASP A 131 -18.73 -4.29 -11.48
CA ASP A 131 -19.87 -3.43 -11.85
C ASP A 131 -20.93 -4.21 -12.62
N VAL A 132 -20.53 -5.14 -13.50
CA VAL A 132 -21.43 -6.10 -14.17
C VAL A 132 -22.20 -6.94 -13.15
N VAL A 133 -21.50 -7.57 -12.21
CA VAL A 133 -22.17 -8.41 -11.19
C VAL A 133 -23.15 -7.58 -10.36
N LYS A 134 -22.76 -6.37 -9.93
CA LYS A 134 -23.65 -5.47 -9.18
C LYS A 134 -24.90 -5.08 -9.97
N SER A 135 -24.74 -4.73 -11.25
CA SER A 135 -25.84 -4.34 -12.13
C SER A 135 -26.82 -5.50 -12.37
N LEU A 136 -26.31 -6.71 -12.64
CA LEU A 136 -27.17 -7.88 -12.85
C LEU A 136 -27.92 -8.28 -11.56
N GLN A 137 -27.24 -8.24 -10.41
CA GLN A 137 -27.86 -8.53 -9.11
C GLN A 137 -28.91 -7.48 -8.71
N SER A 138 -28.69 -6.19 -9.01
CA SER A 138 -29.68 -5.14 -8.73
C SER A 138 -30.93 -5.28 -9.59
N LYS A 139 -30.81 -5.88 -10.78
CA LYS A 139 -31.92 -6.28 -11.66
C LYS A 139 -32.53 -7.65 -11.28
N GLY A 140 -32.12 -8.24 -10.15
CA GLY A 140 -32.70 -9.46 -9.59
C GLY A 140 -32.22 -10.78 -10.23
N LEU A 141 -31.10 -10.76 -10.95
CA LEU A 141 -30.49 -11.96 -11.54
C LEU A 141 -29.55 -12.65 -10.55
N ASP A 142 -29.52 -13.98 -10.60
CA ASP A 142 -28.59 -14.80 -9.81
C ASP A 142 -27.33 -15.11 -10.63
N VAL A 143 -26.25 -14.37 -10.39
CA VAL A 143 -24.96 -14.59 -11.07
C VAL A 143 -24.26 -15.80 -10.46
N ILE A 144 -24.52 -16.98 -11.04
CA ILE A 144 -24.06 -18.28 -10.55
C ILE A 144 -22.64 -18.64 -10.98
N ARG A 145 -22.12 -18.01 -12.04
CA ARG A 145 -20.76 -18.24 -12.53
C ARG A 145 -20.21 -17.00 -13.21
N THR A 146 -18.92 -16.74 -13.05
CA THR A 146 -18.21 -15.70 -13.80
C THR A 146 -16.90 -16.22 -14.35
N TYR A 147 -16.59 -15.85 -15.59
CA TYR A 147 -15.32 -16.09 -16.24
C TYR A 147 -14.74 -14.73 -16.67
N SER A 148 -13.47 -14.48 -16.41
CA SER A 148 -12.85 -13.18 -16.72
C SER A 148 -11.39 -13.36 -17.12
N ASP A 149 -11.11 -13.27 -18.42
CA ASP A 149 -9.77 -13.30 -18.99
C ASP A 149 -9.75 -12.98 -20.51
N ARG A 150 -8.63 -13.23 -21.17
CA ARG A 150 -8.43 -13.16 -22.62
C ARG A 150 -8.83 -14.48 -23.29
N PHE A 151 -10.09 -14.60 -23.67
CA PHE A 151 -10.60 -15.78 -24.38
C PHE A 151 -10.53 -15.60 -25.90
N MET A 152 -10.96 -14.45 -26.40
CA MET A 152 -10.93 -14.09 -27.81
C MET A 152 -10.54 -12.61 -27.95
N THR A 153 -9.25 -12.37 -28.15
CA THR A 153 -8.65 -11.04 -28.25
C THR A 153 -8.78 -10.44 -29.65
N SER A 154 -8.67 -9.12 -29.74
CA SER A 154 -8.44 -8.34 -30.95
C SER A 154 -7.06 -7.65 -30.83
N VAL A 155 -5.99 -8.43 -30.98
CA VAL A 155 -4.59 -7.97 -30.86
C VAL A 155 -4.35 -7.15 -29.57
N ASP A 156 -4.07 -5.85 -29.70
CA ASP A 156 -3.75 -4.90 -28.64
C ASP A 156 -4.92 -3.96 -28.31
N MET A 157 -6.13 -4.28 -28.75
CA MET A 157 -7.32 -3.47 -28.46
C MET A 157 -7.51 -3.28 -26.96
N ALA A 158 -7.66 -2.02 -26.53
CA ALA A 158 -8.03 -1.69 -25.16
C ALA A 158 -9.55 -1.70 -25.09
N GLY A 159 -10.13 -2.84 -24.68
CA GLY A 159 -11.56 -3.02 -24.62
C GLY A 159 -11.98 -4.32 -23.96
N VAL A 160 -13.28 -4.46 -23.71
CA VAL A 160 -13.87 -5.63 -23.08
C VAL A 160 -15.13 -6.06 -23.83
N GLN A 161 -15.43 -7.35 -23.81
CA GLN A 161 -16.73 -7.91 -24.20
C GLN A 161 -17.39 -8.52 -22.97
N MET A 162 -18.63 -8.15 -22.72
CA MET A 162 -19.49 -8.79 -21.75
C MET A 162 -20.38 -9.79 -22.47
N SER A 163 -20.40 -11.04 -21.99
CA SER A 163 -21.38 -12.03 -22.42
C SER A 163 -22.18 -12.52 -21.22
N VAL A 164 -23.50 -12.65 -21.38
CA VAL A 164 -24.42 -13.14 -20.35
C VAL A 164 -25.23 -14.28 -20.93
N LEU A 165 -25.12 -15.47 -20.32
CA LEU A 165 -25.86 -16.68 -20.71
C LEU A 165 -26.84 -17.03 -19.60
N VAL A 166 -28.13 -17.15 -19.92
CA VAL A 166 -29.08 -17.80 -18.99
C VAL A 166 -28.71 -19.27 -18.88
N ALA A 167 -28.55 -19.76 -17.66
CA ALA A 167 -27.98 -21.08 -17.43
C ALA A 167 -28.91 -21.95 -16.56
N SER A 168 -29.04 -23.21 -16.99
CA SER A 168 -29.62 -24.29 -16.21
C SER A 168 -28.50 -25.09 -15.49
N ASP A 169 -28.89 -25.99 -14.60
CA ASP A 169 -27.93 -26.89 -13.95
C ASP A 169 -27.24 -27.82 -14.98
N GLU A 170 -27.90 -28.14 -16.11
CA GLU A 170 -27.33 -28.88 -17.25
C GLU A 170 -26.25 -28.06 -17.97
N ILE A 171 -26.51 -26.78 -18.25
CA ILE A 171 -25.52 -25.87 -18.85
C ILE A 171 -24.31 -25.75 -17.93
N LEU A 172 -24.54 -25.59 -16.63
CA LEU A 172 -23.47 -25.55 -15.63
C LEU A 172 -22.64 -26.84 -15.63
N SER A 173 -23.25 -28.02 -15.68
CA SER A 173 -22.49 -29.27 -15.70
C SER A 173 -21.57 -29.38 -16.92
N HIS A 174 -22.01 -28.91 -18.09
CA HIS A 174 -21.16 -28.90 -19.28
C HIS A 174 -20.04 -27.86 -19.20
N LEU A 175 -20.29 -26.68 -18.61
CA LEU A 175 -19.25 -25.67 -18.37
C LEU A 175 -18.20 -26.17 -17.37
N ASP A 176 -18.63 -26.96 -16.37
CA ASP A 176 -17.80 -27.52 -15.30
C ASP A 176 -17.05 -28.79 -15.71
N ALA A 177 -17.47 -29.43 -16.80
CA ALA A 177 -16.82 -30.65 -17.27
C ALA A 177 -15.32 -30.41 -17.50
N PRO A 178 -14.44 -31.33 -17.08
CA PRO A 178 -13.00 -31.21 -17.28
C PRO A 178 -12.64 -31.00 -18.75
N THR A 179 -11.58 -30.23 -19.01
CA THR A 179 -11.05 -30.04 -20.36
C THR A 179 -9.53 -29.89 -20.36
N SER A 180 -8.90 -30.34 -21.44
CA SER A 180 -7.47 -30.14 -21.72
C SER A 180 -7.20 -28.81 -22.45
N ALA A 181 -8.24 -28.04 -22.81
CA ALA A 181 -8.09 -26.73 -23.44
C ALA A 181 -7.23 -25.80 -22.58
N LEU A 182 -6.11 -25.34 -23.13
CA LEU A 182 -5.08 -24.59 -22.39
C LEU A 182 -5.60 -23.30 -21.74
N ALA A 183 -6.45 -22.57 -22.47
CA ALA A 183 -6.95 -21.26 -22.06
C ALA A 183 -8.30 -21.32 -21.33
N TRP A 184 -8.91 -22.51 -21.17
CA TRP A 184 -10.13 -22.62 -20.39
C TRP A 184 -9.78 -22.64 -18.89
N PRO A 185 -10.38 -21.78 -18.07
CA PRO A 185 -10.07 -21.70 -16.65
C PRO A 185 -10.46 -23.00 -15.93
N LYS A 186 -9.45 -23.71 -15.42
CA LYS A 186 -9.64 -24.98 -14.69
C LYS A 186 -10.12 -24.75 -13.26
N ASP A 187 -9.73 -23.63 -12.65
CA ASP A 187 -9.91 -23.37 -11.21
C ASP A 187 -10.46 -21.96 -10.90
N ILE A 188 -10.88 -21.17 -11.91
CA ILE A 188 -11.39 -19.81 -11.68
C ILE A 188 -12.87 -19.88 -11.30
N TRP A 189 -13.13 -20.36 -10.09
CA TRP A 189 -14.26 -19.89 -9.31
C TRP A 189 -13.90 -18.47 -8.92
N SER A 190 -14.64 -17.46 -9.40
CA SER A 190 -14.46 -16.15 -8.78
C SER A 190 -14.99 -16.26 -7.34
N SER A 191 -14.29 -15.66 -6.39
CA SER A 191 -14.76 -15.55 -5.00
C SER A 191 -16.13 -14.87 -4.88
N VAL A 192 -16.62 -14.25 -5.96
CA VAL A 192 -17.92 -13.57 -6.05
C VAL A 192 -19.09 -14.57 -6.15
N THR A 193 -18.84 -15.81 -6.57
CA THR A 193 -19.88 -16.87 -6.70
C THR A 193 -19.75 -17.96 -5.64
N ALA A 194 -18.90 -17.77 -4.63
CA ALA A 194 -18.81 -18.71 -3.51
C ALA A 194 -20.11 -18.63 -2.67
N PRO A 195 -20.70 -19.77 -2.26
CA PRO A 195 -21.84 -19.76 -1.35
C PRO A 195 -21.56 -18.90 -0.11
N GLY A 196 -22.39 -17.87 0.12
CA GLY A 196 -22.25 -16.94 1.25
C GLY A 196 -21.42 -15.67 0.98
N PHE A 197 -20.99 -15.42 -0.26
CA PHE A 197 -20.34 -14.15 -0.61
C PHE A 197 -21.37 -13.01 -0.70
N ASP A 198 -21.25 -12.04 0.21
CA ASP A 198 -22.07 -10.83 0.25
C ASP A 198 -21.14 -9.60 0.26
N LEU A 199 -21.10 -8.90 -0.88
CA LEU A 199 -20.24 -7.73 -1.06
C LEU A 199 -20.62 -6.58 -0.11
N ALA A 200 -21.90 -6.47 0.27
CA ALA A 200 -22.39 -5.41 1.16
C ALA A 200 -21.99 -5.64 2.62
N LYS A 201 -21.80 -6.90 3.05
CA LYS A 201 -21.42 -7.25 4.43
C LYS A 201 -19.94 -7.05 4.78
N ARG A 202 -19.07 -6.71 3.82
CA ARG A 202 -17.62 -6.63 4.03
C ARG A 202 -17.02 -5.23 4.03
N THR A 203 -17.81 -4.17 3.90
CA THR A 203 -17.33 -2.80 4.14
C THR A 203 -17.12 -2.60 5.64
N VAL A 204 -15.96 -3.05 6.16
CA VAL A 204 -15.58 -2.80 7.55
C VAL A 204 -15.01 -1.38 7.61
N VAL A 205 -15.79 -0.44 8.14
CA VAL A 205 -15.25 0.84 8.58
C VAL A 205 -14.46 0.54 9.85
N VAL A 206 -13.14 0.47 9.74
CA VAL A 206 -12.28 0.36 10.93
C VAL A 206 -12.18 1.76 11.53
N GLU A 207 -12.88 1.99 12.64
CA GLU A 207 -12.61 3.16 13.49
C GLU A 207 -11.27 2.93 14.20
N VAL A 208 -10.22 3.59 13.72
CA VAL A 208 -8.93 3.60 14.41
C VAL A 208 -9.08 4.52 15.63
N SER A 209 -9.10 3.96 16.83
CA SER A 209 -9.11 4.73 18.07
C SER A 209 -7.84 5.58 18.17
N GLN A 210 -8.00 6.90 18.18
CA GLN A 210 -6.91 7.88 18.11
C GLN A 210 -6.32 8.27 19.48
N GLU A 211 -6.72 7.63 20.57
CA GLU A 211 -6.33 8.06 21.91
C GLU A 211 -5.02 7.40 22.37
N VAL A 212 -4.02 8.24 22.63
CA VAL A 212 -2.85 7.90 23.43
C VAL A 212 -3.29 7.90 24.89
N GLU A 213 -3.77 6.76 25.39
CA GLU A 213 -4.03 6.59 26.82
C GLU A 213 -2.70 6.53 27.59
N ALA A 214 -2.66 7.16 28.76
CA ALA A 214 -1.54 7.07 29.70
C ALA A 214 -1.52 5.66 30.31
N ASN A 215 -0.72 4.76 29.74
CA ASN A 215 -0.45 3.47 30.36
C ASN A 215 0.68 3.61 31.38
N GLU A 216 0.60 2.89 32.49
CA GLU A 216 1.57 2.91 33.60
C GLU A 216 2.34 1.58 33.70
N GLU A 217 2.79 1.06 32.55
CA GLU A 217 3.60 -0.16 32.47
C GLU A 217 5.11 0.12 32.50
N GLY A 218 5.86 -0.78 33.14
CA GLY A 218 7.33 -0.78 33.19
C GLY A 218 7.93 -0.26 34.50
N PRO A 219 9.26 -0.15 34.59
CA PRO A 219 9.94 0.38 35.77
C PRO A 219 9.61 1.86 35.98
N LYS A 220 9.46 2.25 37.25
CA LYS A 220 9.08 3.61 37.65
C LYS A 220 10.31 4.46 37.97
N LEU A 221 10.42 5.62 37.34
CA LEU A 221 11.42 6.64 37.62
C LEU A 221 11.09 7.43 38.90
N SER A 222 12.10 8.00 39.53
CA SER A 222 11.89 8.99 40.59
C SER A 222 11.30 10.30 40.03
N GLU A 223 10.73 11.13 40.91
CA GLU A 223 10.18 12.43 40.52
C GLU A 223 11.23 13.33 39.83
N ALA A 224 12.47 13.32 40.34
CA ALA A 224 13.57 14.09 39.76
C ALA A 224 13.94 13.60 38.35
N GLN A 225 13.98 12.29 38.13
CA GLN A 225 14.28 11.68 36.83
C GLN A 225 13.16 11.90 35.82
N SER A 226 11.90 11.74 36.24
CA SER A 226 10.73 12.02 35.40
C SER A 226 10.71 13.48 34.94
N LYS A 227 11.04 14.41 35.84
CA LYS A 227 11.16 15.84 35.51
C LYS A 227 12.30 16.12 34.53
N LEU A 228 13.46 15.50 34.72
CA LEU A 228 14.60 15.61 33.80
C LEU A 228 14.24 15.05 32.41
N LEU A 229 13.58 13.90 32.35
CA LEU A 229 13.14 13.29 31.08
C LEU A 229 12.15 14.19 30.33
N LYS A 230 11.19 14.80 31.04
CA LYS A 230 10.27 15.80 30.47
C LYS A 230 11.02 17.02 29.95
N GLN A 231 12.02 17.52 30.69
CA GLN A 231 12.86 18.62 30.25
C GLN A 231 13.67 18.28 29.00
N ILE A 232 14.36 17.14 28.99
CA ILE A 232 15.11 16.64 27.83
C ILE A 232 14.22 16.57 26.60
N LEU A 233 13.05 15.92 26.71
CA LEU A 233 12.16 15.75 25.58
C LEU A 233 11.60 17.10 25.08
N THR A 234 11.27 18.02 26.00
CA THR A 234 10.84 19.37 25.66
C THR A 234 11.92 20.13 24.87
N SER A 235 13.16 20.11 25.34
CA SER A 235 14.27 20.76 24.63
C SER A 235 14.57 20.11 23.29
N VAL A 236 14.50 18.77 23.21
CA VAL A 236 14.69 18.03 21.95
C VAL A 236 13.65 18.43 20.91
N VAL A 237 12.37 18.47 21.27
CA VAL A 237 11.33 18.84 20.29
C VAL A 237 11.47 20.30 19.86
N ASP A 238 11.89 21.19 20.75
CA ASP A 238 12.15 22.60 20.42
C ASP A 238 13.33 22.74 19.44
N ASP A 239 14.47 22.11 19.73
CA ASP A 239 15.66 22.19 18.87
C ASP A 239 15.43 21.52 17.50
N LEU A 240 14.57 20.49 17.41
CA LEU A 240 14.16 19.88 16.15
C LEU A 240 13.25 20.79 15.32
N ILE A 241 12.30 21.49 15.97
CA ILE A 241 11.43 22.49 15.32
C ILE A 241 12.29 23.64 14.79
N ASP A 242 13.21 24.16 15.60
CA ASP A 242 14.09 25.27 15.22
C ASP A 242 15.10 24.88 14.13
N SER A 243 15.39 23.59 13.98
CA SER A 243 16.27 23.05 12.93
C SER A 243 15.56 22.75 11.60
N GLU A 244 14.23 22.92 11.51
CA GLU A 244 13.40 22.54 10.35
C GLU A 244 13.98 23.03 9.03
N ASP A 245 14.14 24.35 8.87
CA ASP A 245 14.62 24.97 7.62
C ASP A 245 16.04 24.52 7.26
N ARG A 246 16.91 24.41 8.27
CA ARG A 246 18.30 23.98 8.08
C ARG A 246 18.37 22.56 7.56
N ILE A 247 17.58 21.64 8.13
CA ILE A 247 17.58 20.23 7.73
C ILE A 247 16.94 20.07 6.35
N ASN A 248 15.86 20.81 6.06
CA ASN A 248 15.27 20.85 4.72
C ASN A 248 16.26 21.33 3.66
N GLU A 249 17.07 22.35 3.97
CA GLU A 249 18.12 22.82 3.06
C GLU A 249 19.20 21.76 2.80
N LEU A 250 19.54 20.93 3.79
CA LEU A 250 20.47 19.81 3.61
C LEU A 250 19.88 18.69 2.74
N ASP A 251 18.56 18.49 2.84
CA ASP A 251 17.83 17.48 2.08
C ASP A 251 17.58 17.92 0.62
N ARG A 252 17.51 19.23 0.35
CA ARG A 252 17.42 19.77 -1.02
C ARG A 252 18.62 19.34 -1.85
N GLY A 253 18.35 18.70 -2.98
CA GLY A 253 19.36 18.27 -3.95
C GLY A 253 19.87 16.85 -3.75
N CYS A 254 19.60 16.20 -2.61
CA CYS A 254 19.78 14.75 -2.44
C CYS A 254 18.54 13.98 -1.99
N GLY A 255 17.46 14.67 -1.64
CA GLY A 255 16.12 14.14 -1.38
C GLY A 255 15.05 15.09 -1.93
N ASP A 256 13.88 15.13 -1.29
CA ASP A 256 12.76 16.00 -1.65
C ASP A 256 12.65 17.29 -0.82
N GLY A 257 13.56 17.52 0.12
CA GLY A 257 13.66 18.79 0.84
C GLY A 257 12.65 18.93 1.98
N ASP A 258 12.19 17.80 2.54
CA ASP A 258 11.14 17.74 3.56
C ASP A 258 11.54 16.95 4.83
N CYS A 259 12.80 16.49 4.93
CA CYS A 259 13.29 15.77 6.11
C CYS A 259 13.12 16.58 7.40
N GLY A 260 13.47 17.87 7.38
CA GLY A 260 13.31 18.78 8.52
C GLY A 260 11.83 19.01 8.86
N THR A 261 10.99 19.19 7.84
CA THR A 261 9.52 19.32 7.98
C THR A 261 8.95 18.08 8.68
N THR A 262 9.36 16.88 8.26
CA THR A 262 8.90 15.62 8.83
C THR A 262 9.25 15.51 10.32
N LEU A 263 10.50 15.83 10.69
CA LEU A 263 10.93 15.85 12.09
C LEU A 263 10.19 16.90 12.91
N ALA A 264 9.97 18.10 12.33
CA ALA A 264 9.26 19.18 12.99
C ALA A 264 7.78 18.87 13.21
N ILE A 265 7.11 18.17 12.27
CA ILE A 265 5.73 17.69 12.45
C ILE A 265 5.64 16.74 13.65
N ALA A 266 6.52 15.74 13.70
CA ALA A 266 6.59 14.81 14.82
C ALA A 266 6.84 15.54 16.15
N ALA A 267 7.82 16.44 16.16
CA ALA A 267 8.18 17.24 17.33
C ALA A 267 7.03 18.14 17.82
N LYS A 268 6.32 18.82 16.91
CA LYS A 268 5.13 19.64 17.23
C LYS A 268 4.00 18.78 17.82
N ALA A 269 3.77 17.58 17.30
CA ALA A 269 2.76 16.66 17.79
C ALA A 269 3.10 16.08 19.18
N ILE A 270 4.38 15.72 19.39
CA ILE A 270 4.88 15.30 20.69
C ILE A 270 4.74 16.45 21.70
N LYS A 271 5.16 17.67 21.32
CA LYS A 271 5.07 18.87 22.16
C LYS A 271 3.63 19.17 22.60
N SER A 272 2.66 19.06 21.70
CA SER A 272 1.24 19.30 22.02
C SER A 272 0.62 18.20 22.89
N SER A 273 1.25 17.03 22.97
CA SER A 273 0.77 15.87 23.73
C SER A 273 1.53 15.65 25.05
N MET A 274 2.43 16.56 25.43
CA MET A 274 3.28 16.46 26.63
C MET A 274 2.52 16.11 27.91
N ASP A 275 1.34 16.69 28.11
CA ASP A 275 0.58 16.49 29.35
C ASP A 275 -0.15 15.14 29.40
N LYS A 276 -0.17 14.40 28.29
CA LYS A 276 -0.76 13.06 28.20
C LYS A 276 0.26 11.94 28.45
N TYR A 277 1.55 12.24 28.42
CA TYR A 277 2.59 11.23 28.54
C TYR A 277 2.92 10.90 30.00
N ALA A 278 3.03 9.61 30.30
CA ALA A 278 3.44 9.10 31.59
C ALA A 278 4.97 9.10 31.73
N PHE A 279 5.56 10.28 32.01
CA PHE A 279 7.02 10.46 32.13
C PHE A 279 7.69 9.61 33.23
N GLU A 280 6.90 9.11 34.18
CA GLU A 280 7.38 8.21 35.24
C GLU A 280 7.69 6.80 34.72
N TYR A 281 7.19 6.40 33.55
CA TYR A 281 7.25 5.03 33.03
C TYR A 281 7.87 5.01 31.62
N PRO A 282 9.20 4.81 31.48
CA PRO A 282 9.90 4.89 30.19
C PRO A 282 9.38 3.93 29.11
N LEU A 283 8.98 2.71 29.48
CA LEU A 283 8.37 1.75 28.56
C LEU A 283 7.13 2.36 27.90
N SER A 284 6.20 2.81 28.74
CA SER A 284 4.93 3.38 28.30
C SER A 284 5.13 4.69 27.54
N LEU A 285 6.08 5.52 27.97
CA LEU A 285 6.47 6.74 27.26
C LEU A 285 6.99 6.44 25.85
N CYS A 286 7.92 5.49 25.70
CA CYS A 286 8.45 5.09 24.39
C CYS A 286 7.34 4.61 23.45
N LEU A 287 6.41 3.77 23.92
CA LEU A 287 5.27 3.33 23.12
C LEU A 287 4.32 4.49 22.74
N ALA A 288 4.08 5.43 23.65
CA ALA A 288 3.24 6.60 23.39
C ALA A 288 3.89 7.55 22.36
N LEU A 289 5.21 7.74 22.44
CA LEU A 289 5.97 8.50 21.45
C LEU A 289 5.94 7.82 20.08
N ALA A 290 6.12 6.49 20.03
CA ALA A 290 6.03 5.73 18.80
C ALA A 290 4.69 5.94 18.08
N ARG A 291 3.57 5.81 18.82
CA ARG A 291 2.21 6.03 18.28
C ARG A 291 2.03 7.46 17.78
N THR A 292 2.52 8.45 18.54
CA THR A 292 2.40 9.86 18.14
C THR A 292 3.17 10.12 16.85
N ILE A 293 4.38 9.58 16.72
CA ILE A 293 5.20 9.71 15.51
C ILE A 293 4.52 8.99 14.33
N GLU A 294 4.07 7.76 14.50
CA GLU A 294 3.42 6.96 13.46
C GLU A 294 2.16 7.64 12.89
N GLN A 295 1.37 8.30 13.73
CA GLN A 295 0.14 8.97 13.32
C GLN A 295 0.34 10.33 12.64
N THR A 296 1.52 10.95 12.81
CA THR A 296 1.72 12.35 12.41
C THR A 296 2.84 12.54 11.40
N ALA A 297 3.95 11.81 11.53
CA ALA A 297 5.10 11.93 10.67
C ALA A 297 4.94 11.03 9.43
N GLY A 298 4.95 11.66 8.25
CA GLY A 298 4.91 10.93 6.98
C GLY A 298 6.26 10.34 6.58
N GLY A 299 6.25 9.60 5.48
CA GLY A 299 7.46 9.10 4.82
C GLY A 299 8.24 8.04 5.62
N CYS A 300 9.40 7.67 5.09
CA CYS A 300 10.26 6.66 5.71
C CYS A 300 10.81 7.13 7.07
N GLY A 301 11.13 8.42 7.21
CA GLY A 301 11.66 8.99 8.45
C GLY A 301 10.73 8.81 9.66
N GLY A 302 9.43 9.09 9.50
CA GLY A 302 8.43 8.88 10.55
C GLY A 302 8.34 7.42 10.98
N GLY A 303 8.23 6.49 10.02
CA GLY A 303 8.18 5.05 10.31
C GLY A 303 9.43 4.53 11.03
N LEU A 304 10.63 4.98 10.65
CA LEU A 304 11.87 4.56 11.30
C LEU A 304 11.99 5.06 12.75
N TYR A 305 11.58 6.31 13.04
CA TYR A 305 11.57 6.81 14.41
C TYR A 305 10.48 6.16 15.27
N ALA A 306 9.32 5.80 14.69
CA ALA A 306 8.31 5.01 15.40
C ALA A 306 8.84 3.61 15.75
N LEU A 307 9.49 2.93 14.80
CA LEU A 307 10.17 1.64 15.03
C LEU A 307 11.27 1.73 16.07
N PHE A 308 12.05 2.81 16.04
CA PHE A 308 13.08 3.09 17.05
C PHE A 308 12.48 3.16 18.45
N MET A 309 11.41 3.93 18.63
CA MET A 309 10.77 4.10 19.94
C MET A 309 10.08 2.80 20.41
N MET A 310 9.43 2.04 19.50
CA MET A 310 8.89 0.71 19.84
C MET A 310 9.99 -0.26 20.26
N GLY A 311 11.12 -0.26 19.55
CA GLY A 311 12.28 -1.07 19.90
C GLY A 311 12.84 -0.69 21.28
N ALA A 312 13.04 0.61 21.51
CA ALA A 312 13.55 1.14 22.78
C ALA A 312 12.66 0.74 23.97
N ALA A 313 11.32 0.71 23.80
CA ALA A 313 10.39 0.30 24.85
C ALA A 313 10.69 -1.11 25.39
N THR A 314 11.08 -2.04 24.53
CA THR A 314 11.34 -3.45 24.91
C THR A 314 12.53 -3.62 25.85
N ALA A 315 13.46 -2.66 25.89
CA ALA A 315 14.60 -2.70 26.82
C ALA A 315 14.18 -2.48 28.28
N PHE A 316 12.96 -1.98 28.52
CA PHE A 316 12.43 -1.73 29.86
C PHE A 316 11.51 -2.86 30.35
N GLU A 317 11.23 -3.87 29.53
CA GLU A 317 10.37 -5.00 29.91
C GLU A 317 11.02 -5.87 30.98
N GLY A 318 10.31 -6.10 32.09
CA GLY A 318 10.78 -6.97 33.17
C GLY A 318 11.99 -6.45 33.96
N VAL A 319 12.35 -5.17 33.78
CA VAL A 319 13.45 -4.52 34.50
C VAL A 319 12.94 -3.93 35.83
N GLU A 320 13.67 -4.14 36.92
CA GLU A 320 13.31 -3.62 38.25
C GLU A 320 13.70 -2.15 38.46
N ALA A 321 14.86 -1.74 37.96
CA ALA A 321 15.41 -0.39 38.08
C ALA A 321 16.01 0.08 36.76
N VAL A 322 15.76 1.34 36.39
CA VAL A 322 16.29 1.93 35.16
C VAL A 322 17.72 2.39 35.42
N THR A 323 18.73 1.86 34.73
CA THR A 323 20.15 2.27 34.87
C THR A 323 20.68 2.87 33.54
N PRO A 324 21.91 3.40 33.45
CA PRO A 324 22.49 3.89 32.19
C PRO A 324 22.69 2.74 31.21
N GLU A 325 22.94 1.52 31.70
CA GLU A 325 23.01 0.32 30.88
C GLU A 325 21.65 0.00 30.25
N VAL A 326 20.54 0.22 30.97
CA VAL A 326 19.18 0.05 30.43
C VAL A 326 18.89 1.09 29.35
N TRP A 327 19.22 2.36 29.58
CA TRP A 327 19.05 3.41 28.56
C TRP A 327 19.90 3.20 27.31
N SER A 328 21.16 2.81 27.47
CA SER A 328 22.02 2.46 26.33
C SER A 328 21.54 1.20 25.60
N THR A 329 20.91 0.26 26.31
CA THR A 329 20.23 -0.90 25.69
C THR A 329 18.98 -0.46 24.93
N ALA A 330 18.19 0.49 25.46
CA ALA A 330 17.05 1.05 24.75
C ALA A 330 17.49 1.72 23.43
N LEU A 331 18.57 2.50 23.46
CA LEU A 331 19.17 3.10 22.26
C LEU A 331 19.64 2.03 21.27
N GLU A 332 20.32 0.98 21.74
CA GLU A 332 20.80 -0.14 20.92
C GLU A 332 19.67 -0.91 20.24
N VAL A 333 18.62 -1.28 20.99
CA VAL A 333 17.49 -2.00 20.43
C VAL A 333 16.72 -1.12 19.44
N GLY A 334 16.53 0.17 19.75
CA GLY A 334 15.96 1.13 18.82
C GLY A 334 16.74 1.23 17.51
N ILE A 335 18.07 1.35 17.59
CA ILE A 335 18.96 1.34 16.41
C ILE A 335 18.83 0.02 15.64
N SER A 336 18.81 -1.12 16.33
CA SER A 336 18.65 -2.43 15.68
C SER A 336 17.35 -2.50 14.87
N ARG A 337 16.23 -1.97 15.40
CA ARG A 337 14.97 -1.92 14.64
C ARG A 337 15.09 -1.08 13.36
N ILE A 338 15.80 0.05 13.42
CA ILE A 338 16.06 0.85 12.21
C ILE A 338 16.89 0.04 11.21
N LYS A 339 17.92 -0.68 11.66
CA LYS A 339 18.76 -1.51 10.78
C LYS A 339 17.97 -2.66 10.15
N ASP A 340 17.21 -3.40 10.95
CA ASP A 340 16.47 -4.59 10.52
C ASP A 340 15.42 -4.27 9.45
N TYR A 341 14.66 -3.18 9.64
CA TYR A 341 13.58 -2.79 8.73
C TYR A 341 14.01 -1.80 7.64
N GLY A 342 15.02 -0.96 7.93
CA GLY A 342 15.55 0.02 6.98
C GLY A 342 16.61 -0.54 6.03
N GLY A 343 17.21 -1.69 6.35
CA GLY A 343 18.21 -2.35 5.51
C GLY A 343 19.51 -1.56 5.33
N ALA A 344 19.81 -0.66 6.27
CA ALA A 344 20.95 0.27 6.23
C ALA A 344 21.95 -0.01 7.34
N ASP A 345 23.20 0.39 7.14
CA ASP A 345 24.26 0.38 8.14
C ASP A 345 25.06 1.69 8.16
N VAL A 346 26.01 1.80 9.09
CA VAL A 346 26.98 2.88 9.12
C VAL A 346 27.77 2.92 7.81
N GLY A 347 27.89 4.12 7.25
CA GLY A 347 28.50 4.39 5.95
C GLY A 347 27.50 4.40 4.79
N ASP A 348 26.21 4.15 5.02
CA ASP A 348 25.18 4.19 3.97
C ASP A 348 24.56 5.58 3.77
N ARG A 349 25.04 6.58 4.53
CA ARG A 349 24.59 7.98 4.49
C ARG A 349 23.15 8.11 5.01
N THR A 350 22.95 7.79 6.28
CA THR A 350 21.64 7.80 6.96
C THR A 350 21.76 8.25 8.41
N LEU A 351 20.64 8.33 9.14
CA LEU A 351 20.64 8.61 10.57
C LEU A 351 21.52 7.66 11.42
N LEU A 352 21.79 6.44 10.93
CA LEU A 352 22.66 5.47 11.60
C LEU A 352 24.11 5.97 11.72
N ASP A 353 24.55 6.84 10.81
CA ASP A 353 25.88 7.44 10.85
C ASP A 353 26.07 8.36 12.05
N ALA A 354 24.99 8.90 12.63
CA ALA A 354 25.05 9.63 13.89
C ALA A 354 24.76 8.72 15.10
N LEU A 355 23.77 7.83 14.98
CA LEU A 355 23.29 7.01 16.08
C LEU A 355 24.29 5.94 16.55
N CYS A 356 24.88 5.19 15.60
CA CYS A 356 25.77 4.09 15.94
C CYS A 356 27.09 4.56 16.59
N PRO A 357 27.76 5.64 16.11
CA PRO A 357 28.91 6.19 16.82
C PRO A 357 28.57 6.70 18.21
N ALA A 358 27.41 7.35 18.38
CA ALA A 358 26.94 7.82 19.69
C ALA A 358 26.77 6.66 20.69
N LEU A 359 26.09 5.58 20.26
CA LEU A 359 25.93 4.36 21.06
C LEU A 359 27.28 3.71 21.37
N SER A 360 28.18 3.61 20.39
CA SER A 360 29.50 3.00 20.55
C SER A 360 30.32 3.74 21.60
N THR A 361 30.28 5.08 21.59
CA THR A 361 30.93 5.91 22.61
C THR A 361 30.32 5.69 23.99
N TRP A 362 28.99 5.59 24.09
CA TRP A 362 28.34 5.29 25.37
C TRP A 362 28.80 3.93 25.92
N ARG A 363 28.71 2.87 25.11
CA ARG A 363 29.06 1.50 25.53
C ARG A 363 30.54 1.29 25.88
N SER A 364 31.43 2.14 25.37
CA SER A 364 32.88 2.04 25.61
C SER A 364 33.42 2.98 26.68
N SER A 365 32.59 3.89 27.20
CA SER A 365 32.98 4.90 28.19
C SER A 365 32.59 4.49 29.61
N ASP A 366 33.33 5.01 30.59
CA ASP A 366 32.97 4.89 32.01
C ASP A 366 31.78 5.82 32.32
N CYS A 367 30.73 5.28 32.95
CA CYS A 367 29.57 6.05 33.38
C CYS A 367 29.83 6.84 34.68
N GLY A 368 31.01 6.72 35.29
CA GLY A 368 31.39 7.46 36.50
C GLY A 368 31.61 8.96 36.32
N ASP A 369 31.86 9.44 35.09
CA ASP A 369 31.96 10.88 34.74
C ASP A 369 30.88 11.25 33.70
N ILE A 370 29.69 11.56 34.20
CA ILE A 370 28.53 11.86 33.36
C ILE A 370 28.76 13.07 32.43
N PRO A 371 29.36 14.20 32.87
CA PRO A 371 29.71 15.30 31.97
C PRO A 371 30.64 14.88 30.82
N ALA A 372 31.68 14.08 31.11
CA ALA A 372 32.59 13.60 30.07
C ALA A 372 31.88 12.64 29.10
N LEU A 373 31.05 11.72 29.62
CA LEU A 373 30.25 10.80 28.83
C LEU A 373 29.28 11.54 27.90
N ALA A 374 28.50 12.48 28.44
CA ALA A 374 27.55 13.29 27.68
C ALA A 374 28.24 14.06 26.55
N ARG A 375 29.45 14.59 26.81
CA ARG A 375 30.28 15.26 25.81
C ARG A 375 30.77 14.31 24.71
N GLY A 376 31.31 13.15 25.10
CA GLY A 376 31.77 12.15 24.14
C GLY A 376 30.65 11.67 23.20
N ILE A 377 29.45 11.43 23.74
CA ILE A 377 28.28 10.98 22.96
C ILE A 377 27.89 12.03 21.92
N ARG A 378 27.76 13.32 22.28
CA ARG A 378 27.39 14.37 21.31
C ARG A 378 28.47 14.63 20.27
N GLU A 379 29.74 14.56 20.64
CA GLU A 379 30.86 14.73 19.71
C GLU A 379 30.88 13.60 18.68
N ALA A 380 30.65 12.36 19.12
CA ALA A 380 30.55 11.20 18.24
C ALA A 380 29.35 11.30 17.27
N ALA A 381 28.17 11.69 17.76
CA ALA A 381 27.00 11.90 16.91
C ALA A 381 27.23 13.00 15.86
N THR A 382 27.81 14.12 16.28
CA THR A 382 28.11 15.26 15.40
C THR A 382 29.16 14.92 14.36
N ALA A 383 30.24 14.24 14.76
CA ALA A 383 31.28 13.77 13.84
C ALA A 383 30.74 12.73 12.86
N GLY A 384 29.90 11.81 13.34
CA GLY A 384 29.21 10.81 12.54
C GLY A 384 28.34 11.44 11.46
N ALA A 385 27.46 12.38 11.84
CA ALA A 385 26.67 13.16 10.89
C ALA A 385 27.55 13.93 9.91
N ALA A 386 28.61 14.60 10.36
CA ALA A 386 29.51 15.34 9.48
C ALA A 386 30.24 14.42 8.46
N SER A 387 30.54 13.18 8.83
CA SER A 387 31.25 12.21 7.98
C SER A 387 30.46 11.77 6.75
N THR A 388 29.13 11.95 6.77
CA THR A 388 28.23 11.64 5.65
C THR A 388 28.39 12.59 4.45
N LYS A 389 29.08 13.71 4.64
CA LYS A 389 29.39 14.68 3.59
C LYS A 389 30.30 14.06 2.53
N GLY A 390 29.83 14.01 1.28
CA GLY A 390 30.57 13.38 0.17
C GLY A 390 30.65 11.85 0.23
N ALA A 391 29.94 11.21 1.17
CA ALA A 391 29.82 9.75 1.22
C ALA A 391 28.87 9.24 0.12
N VAL A 392 29.06 7.99 -0.30
CA VAL A 392 28.13 7.34 -1.24
C VAL A 392 26.88 6.90 -0.49
N ALA A 393 25.72 7.44 -0.86
CA ALA A 393 24.44 6.94 -0.37
C ALA A 393 24.14 5.56 -0.98
N LYS A 394 23.90 4.55 -0.15
CA LYS A 394 23.53 3.20 -0.62
C LYS A 394 22.03 2.94 -0.57
N VAL A 395 21.31 3.72 0.24
CA VAL A 395 19.87 3.60 0.49
C VAL A 395 19.20 4.97 0.49
N GLY A 396 17.87 4.98 0.57
CA GLY A 396 17.08 6.20 0.62
C GLY A 396 17.09 6.98 -0.70
N ARG A 397 16.45 8.15 -0.72
CA ARG A 397 16.34 8.96 -1.96
C ARG A 397 17.69 9.45 -2.47
N ALA A 398 18.66 9.63 -1.57
CA ALA A 398 20.01 10.04 -1.93
C ALA A 398 20.76 9.00 -2.77
N SER A 399 20.38 7.72 -2.74
CA SER A 399 21.00 6.69 -3.58
C SER A 399 20.64 6.83 -5.06
N TYR A 400 19.67 7.68 -5.42
CA TYR A 400 19.32 7.98 -6.81
C TYR A 400 20.26 9.00 -7.47
N VAL A 401 21.09 9.68 -6.67
CA VAL A 401 22.01 10.70 -7.17
C VAL A 401 23.21 10.02 -7.85
N SER A 402 23.44 10.35 -9.12
CA SER A 402 24.38 9.65 -10.01
C SER A 402 25.87 9.72 -9.61
N GLY A 403 26.24 10.43 -8.54
CA GLY A 403 27.60 10.39 -8.00
C GLY A 403 27.78 11.14 -6.67
N PRO A 404 28.67 10.64 -5.78
CA PRO A 404 28.88 11.21 -4.43
C PRO A 404 29.40 12.65 -4.44
N GLN A 405 30.02 13.10 -5.53
CA GLN A 405 30.47 14.48 -5.71
C GLN A 405 29.33 15.51 -5.74
N LEU A 406 28.09 15.08 -5.96
CA LEU A 406 26.89 15.92 -5.89
C LEU A 406 26.32 15.97 -4.46
N LEU A 407 26.75 15.06 -3.59
CA LEU A 407 26.33 14.96 -2.19
C LEU A 407 27.25 15.82 -1.30
N VAL A 408 27.31 17.11 -1.60
CA VAL A 408 28.27 18.06 -0.99
C VAL A 408 27.93 18.44 0.45
N ASN A 409 26.75 18.08 0.95
CA ASN A 409 26.27 18.38 2.29
C ASN A 409 26.16 17.09 3.14
N PRO A 410 26.24 17.19 4.48
CA PRO A 410 25.86 16.10 5.37
C PRO A 410 24.44 15.60 5.10
N ASP A 411 24.21 14.33 5.41
CA ASP A 411 22.90 13.70 5.36
C ASP A 411 21.91 14.42 6.32
N PRO A 412 20.71 14.78 5.85
CA PRO A 412 19.71 15.44 6.68
C PRO A 412 19.23 14.55 7.83
N GLY A 413 19.09 13.23 7.62
CA GLY A 413 18.69 12.28 8.66
C GLY A 413 19.73 12.14 9.78
N ALA A 414 21.01 11.99 9.41
CA ALA A 414 22.14 12.00 10.35
C ALA A 414 22.24 13.33 11.10
N THR A 415 22.03 14.44 10.41
CA THR A 415 22.05 15.77 11.04
C THR A 415 20.90 15.92 12.03
N GLY A 416 19.68 15.50 11.67
CA GLY A 416 18.53 15.51 12.58
C GLY A 416 18.75 14.61 13.80
N ALA A 417 19.36 13.44 13.62
CA ALA A 417 19.73 12.56 14.73
C ALA A 417 20.78 13.19 15.66
N ALA A 418 21.80 13.82 15.09
CA ALA A 418 22.81 14.53 15.87
C ALA A 418 22.22 15.70 16.67
N VAL A 419 21.23 16.42 16.14
CA VAL A 419 20.54 17.51 16.87
C VAL A 419 19.93 16.99 18.16
N TRP A 420 19.07 15.98 18.12
CA TRP A 420 18.41 15.53 19.35
C TRP A 420 19.37 14.87 20.33
N ILE A 421 20.41 14.16 19.87
CA ILE A 421 21.45 13.59 20.74
C ILE A 421 22.22 14.70 21.45
N GLN A 422 22.62 15.74 20.71
CA GLN A 422 23.32 16.89 21.26
C GLN A 422 22.46 17.60 22.32
N THR A 423 21.18 17.81 22.03
CA THR A 423 20.26 18.46 22.97
C THR A 423 20.04 17.63 24.23
N ALA A 424 19.76 16.33 24.08
CA ALA A 424 19.53 15.44 25.23
C ALA A 424 20.76 15.38 26.15
N THR A 425 21.95 15.18 25.59
CA THR A 425 23.20 15.11 26.37
C THR A 425 23.58 16.45 27.01
N ARG A 426 23.25 17.59 26.37
CA ARG A 426 23.43 18.92 26.96
C ARG A 426 22.56 19.11 28.21
N GLU A 427 21.29 18.71 28.15
CA GLU A 427 20.38 18.81 29.31
C GLU A 427 20.82 17.86 30.44
N VAL A 428 21.31 16.66 30.12
CA VAL A 428 21.91 15.74 31.11
C VAL A 428 23.14 16.37 31.79
N GLU A 429 24.08 16.91 31.01
CA GLU A 429 25.29 17.57 31.56
C GLU A 429 24.91 18.77 32.45
N LYS A 430 23.95 19.59 32.01
CA LYS A 430 23.45 20.73 32.79
C LYS A 430 22.80 20.27 34.10
N SER A 431 21.90 19.28 34.04
CA SER A 431 21.22 18.77 35.23
C SER A 431 22.20 18.14 36.22
N TYR A 432 23.29 17.54 35.77
CA TYR A 432 24.29 16.94 36.65
C TYR A 432 24.92 17.99 37.59
N PHE A 433 25.15 19.21 37.07
CA PHE A 433 25.69 20.32 37.88
C PHE A 433 24.64 21.01 38.76
N GLU A 434 23.35 20.87 38.45
CA GLU A 434 22.24 21.44 39.24
C GLU A 434 21.76 20.49 40.34
N ASP A 435 21.57 19.21 40.00
CA ASP A 435 21.13 18.13 40.88
C ASP A 435 21.68 16.79 40.37
N ALA A 436 22.85 16.40 40.89
CA ALA A 436 23.50 15.15 40.50
C ALA A 436 22.62 13.92 40.76
N ALA A 437 21.76 13.93 41.78
CA ALA A 437 20.89 12.80 42.10
C ALA A 437 19.76 12.61 41.07
N ALA A 438 19.39 13.67 40.33
CA ALA A 438 18.43 13.59 39.22
C ALA A 438 19.01 12.88 37.98
N VAL A 439 20.34 12.87 37.85
CA VAL A 439 21.08 12.30 36.71
C VAL A 439 21.64 10.91 37.01
N VAL A 440 21.87 10.60 38.29
CA VAL A 440 22.27 9.27 38.73
C VAL A 440 21.07 8.32 38.59
N LEU A 441 21.16 7.52 37.54
CA LEU A 441 20.61 6.18 37.44
C LEU A 441 21.76 5.23 37.19
#